data_AF-A0A6I9W5H7-F1
#
_entry.id   AF-A0A6I9W5H7-F1
#
_cell.length_a   1.000
_cell.length_b   1.000
_cell.length_c   1.000
_cell.angle_alpha   90.00
_cell.angle_beta   90.00
_cell.angle_gamma   90.00
#
_symmetry.space_group_name_H-M   'P 1'
#
loop_
_entity.id
_entity.type
_entity.pdbx_description
1 polymer ?
#
loop_
_entity_poly.entity_id
_entity_poly.type
_entity_poly.pdbx_seq_one_letter_code
_entity_poly.pdbx_strand_id
1 'polypeptide(L)'
;MNTSDAERSGRPVAVTTSEIIDKIHDIMDDRRIKVREFTNAVGISSEQVHNILHQHLSEKEMKKLSARWVPRLLTIDQKRNRVKCSKECLQLFQRNPQDFRRHCGRNIDTSLHA
;
A
#
# COMPACT_ATOMS: atom_id res chain seq x y z
N MET A 1 -51.50 2.40 25.99
CA MET A 1 -50.22 2.06 26.65
C MET A 1 -49.12 2.26 25.63
N ASN A 2 -48.38 3.38 25.72
CA ASN A 2 -47.28 3.67 24.82
C ASN A 2 -45.98 3.27 25.51
N THR A 3 -45.37 2.18 25.07
CA THR A 3 -44.01 1.79 25.45
C THR A 3 -43.04 2.68 24.67
N SER A 4 -42.63 3.79 25.28
CA SER A 4 -41.55 4.63 24.76
C SER A 4 -40.24 3.87 24.93
N ASP A 5 -39.58 3.54 23.83
CA ASP A 5 -38.22 3.02 23.83
C ASP A 5 -37.30 4.14 24.35
N ALA A 6 -36.61 3.90 25.46
CA ALA A 6 -35.67 4.87 26.02
C ALA A 6 -34.42 4.94 25.14
N GLU A 7 -33.83 6.12 24.98
CA GLU A 7 -32.57 6.27 24.25
C GLU A 7 -31.51 5.32 24.85
N ARG A 8 -31.14 4.29 24.08
CA ARG A 8 -30.03 3.41 24.44
C ARG A 8 -28.76 4.26 24.45
N SER A 9 -28.15 4.41 25.62
CA SER A 9 -26.79 4.93 25.71
C SER A 9 -25.87 4.04 24.86
N GLY A 10 -25.44 4.54 23.72
CA GLY A 10 -24.42 3.89 22.91
C GLY A 10 -23.15 3.66 23.72
N ARG A 11 -22.32 2.70 23.27
CA ARG A 11 -21.03 2.38 23.89
C ARG A 11 -20.21 3.67 24.07
N PRO A 12 -19.67 3.97 25.27
CA PRO A 12 -18.83 5.14 25.44
C PRO A 12 -17.60 5.02 24.53
N VAL A 13 -17.45 5.92 23.56
CA VAL A 13 -16.19 6.13 22.84
C VAL A 13 -15.29 6.99 23.75
N ALA A 14 -14.98 6.45 24.93
CA ALA A 14 -14.19 7.14 25.97
C ALA A 14 -12.69 6.79 25.89
N VAL A 15 -12.22 6.28 24.74
CA VAL A 15 -10.83 5.85 24.53
C VAL A 15 -10.23 6.59 23.32
N THR A 16 -10.55 7.87 23.22
CA THR A 16 -10.03 8.76 22.17
C THR A 16 -9.48 10.01 22.84
N THR A 17 -8.53 9.84 23.76
CA THR A 17 -7.67 10.95 24.19
C THR A 17 -6.85 11.43 22.98
N SER A 18 -6.56 12.73 22.90
CA SER A 18 -5.71 13.31 21.82
C SER A 18 -4.42 12.51 21.65
N GLU A 19 -3.82 12.06 22.75
CA GLU A 19 -2.61 11.23 22.75
C GLU A 19 -2.76 9.90 21.99
N ILE A 20 -3.94 9.29 22.01
CA ILE A 20 -4.23 8.05 21.28
C ILE A 20 -4.37 8.38 19.79
N ILE A 21 -5.03 9.48 19.44
CA ILE A 21 -5.14 9.95 18.05
C ILE A 21 -3.76 10.25 17.47
N ASP A 22 -2.91 10.94 18.22
CA ASP A 22 -1.55 11.30 17.78
C ASP A 22 -0.70 10.04 17.55
N LYS A 23 -0.75 9.07 18.47
CA LYS A 23 -0.08 7.76 18.29
C LYS A 23 -0.62 7.00 17.10
N ILE A 24 -1.93 7.07 16.85
CA ILE A 24 -2.56 6.44 15.68
C ILE A 24 -2.07 7.12 14.40
N HIS A 25 -1.91 8.43 14.38
CA HIS A 25 -1.36 9.15 13.23
C HIS A 25 0.09 8.75 12.93
N ASP A 26 0.96 8.70 13.95
CA ASP A 26 2.35 8.25 13.78
C ASP A 26 2.43 6.81 13.25
N ILE A 27 1.56 5.95 13.74
CA ILE A 27 1.47 4.55 13.32
C ILE A 27 0.93 4.42 11.89
N MET A 28 -0.04 5.25 11.50
CA MET A 28 -0.66 5.23 10.18
C MET A 28 0.27 5.74 9.07
N ASP A 29 1.31 6.52 9.41
CA ASP A 29 2.35 6.91 8.45
C ASP A 29 3.15 5.69 7.94
N ASP A 30 3.28 4.63 8.75
CA ASP A 30 3.79 3.35 8.26
C ASP A 30 2.71 2.55 7.51
N ARG A 31 2.76 2.65 6.18
CA ARG A 31 1.87 1.92 5.26
C ARG A 31 1.97 0.39 5.34
N ARG A 32 2.89 -0.19 6.10
CA ARG A 32 3.10 -1.65 6.22
C ARG A 32 2.54 -2.23 7.51
N ILE A 33 2.02 -1.40 8.42
CA ILE A 33 1.57 -1.90 9.71
C ILE A 33 0.33 -2.79 9.58
N LYS A 34 0.31 -3.90 10.33
CA LYS A 34 -0.84 -4.81 10.42
C LYS A 34 -1.78 -4.38 11.53
N VAL A 35 -3.06 -4.71 11.39
CA VAL A 35 -4.08 -4.49 12.44
C VAL A 35 -3.64 -5.06 13.79
N ARG A 36 -2.97 -6.21 13.83
CA ARG A 36 -2.44 -6.80 15.08
C ARG A 36 -1.35 -5.96 15.75
N GLU A 37 -0.48 -5.34 14.96
CA GLU A 37 0.58 -4.48 15.49
C GLU A 37 -0.04 -3.19 16.03
N PHE A 38 -1.07 -2.68 15.35
CA PHE A 38 -1.86 -1.56 15.82
C PHE A 38 -2.59 -1.85 17.14
N THR A 39 -3.28 -3.00 17.25
CA THR A 39 -3.96 -3.40 18.49
C THR A 39 -2.96 -3.54 19.64
N ASN A 40 -1.77 -4.06 19.37
CA ASN A 40 -0.71 -4.21 20.38
C ASN A 40 -0.10 -2.85 20.79
N ALA A 41 0.07 -1.92 19.85
CA ALA A 41 0.67 -0.62 20.11
C ALA A 41 -0.26 0.31 20.90
N VAL A 42 -1.56 0.27 20.61
CA VAL A 42 -2.56 1.19 21.19
C VAL A 42 -3.39 0.52 22.30
N GLY A 43 -3.41 -0.82 22.39
CA GLY A 43 -4.19 -1.57 23.38
C GLY A 43 -5.68 -1.60 23.09
N ILE A 44 -6.07 -1.44 21.82
CA ILE A 44 -7.46 -1.33 21.36
C ILE A 44 -7.91 -2.64 20.70
N SER A 45 -9.21 -2.95 20.72
CA SER A 45 -9.73 -4.15 20.05
C SER A 45 -9.63 -4.04 18.52
N SER A 46 -9.41 -5.16 17.83
CA SER A 46 -9.30 -5.18 16.35
C SER A 46 -10.48 -4.51 15.65
N GLU A 47 -11.69 -4.66 16.19
CA GLU A 47 -12.91 -4.03 15.68
C GLU A 47 -12.84 -2.50 15.75
N GLN A 48 -12.38 -1.96 16.88
CA GLN A 48 -12.19 -0.52 17.02
C GLN A 48 -11.10 0.00 16.09
N VAL A 49 -10.02 -0.75 15.88
CA VAL A 49 -8.98 -0.41 14.90
C VAL A 49 -9.56 -0.34 13.48
N HIS A 50 -10.40 -1.31 13.10
CA HIS A 50 -11.08 -1.28 11.81
C HIS A 50 -11.97 -0.04 11.66
N ASN A 51 -12.76 0.31 12.69
CA ASN A 51 -13.62 1.49 12.65
C ASN A 51 -12.82 2.79 12.53
N ILE A 52 -11.73 2.93 13.28
CA ILE A 52 -10.82 4.08 13.25
C ILE A 52 -10.16 4.20 11.87
N LEU A 53 -9.61 3.10 11.34
CA LEU A 53 -9.03 3.08 10.00
C LEU A 53 -10.08 3.48 8.96
N HIS A 54 -11.31 2.96 9.04
CA HIS A 54 -12.37 3.30 8.09
C HIS A 54 -12.76 4.80 8.15
N GLN A 55 -12.93 5.36 9.35
CA GLN A 55 -13.22 6.79 9.53
C GLN A 55 -12.09 7.66 8.97
N HIS A 56 -10.84 7.38 9.33
CA HIS A 56 -9.71 8.18 8.84
C HIS A 56 -9.38 7.97 7.36
N LEU A 57 -9.61 6.77 6.80
CA LEU A 57 -9.49 6.53 5.35
C LEU A 57 -10.49 7.41 4.57
N SER A 58 -11.70 7.60 5.12
CA SER A 58 -12.72 8.47 4.50
C SER A 58 -12.43 9.97 4.66
N GLU A 59 -11.90 10.39 5.80
CA GLU A 59 -11.63 11.81 6.09
C GLU A 59 -10.37 12.34 5.37
N LYS A 60 -9.32 11.51 5.25
CA LYS A 60 -7.99 11.93 4.76
C LYS A 60 -7.67 11.51 3.32
N GLU A 61 -8.67 11.09 2.53
CA GLU A 61 -8.51 10.51 1.18
C GLU A 61 -7.43 9.42 1.07
N MET A 62 -7.16 8.70 2.16
CA MET A 62 -6.10 7.70 2.20
C MET A 62 -6.55 6.48 1.39
N LYS A 63 -5.79 6.14 0.34
CA LYS A 63 -6.10 5.00 -0.54
C LYS A 63 -5.44 3.73 -0.01
N LYS A 64 -6.21 2.64 0.06
CA LYS A 64 -5.65 1.30 0.29
C LYS A 64 -4.75 0.94 -0.88
N LEU A 65 -3.44 0.90 -0.64
CA LEU A 65 -2.46 0.46 -1.64
C LEU A 65 -2.26 -1.05 -1.53
N SER A 66 -2.52 -1.77 -2.61
CA SER A 66 -2.03 -3.14 -2.75
C SER A 66 -0.59 -3.12 -3.25
N ALA A 67 0.25 -3.99 -2.70
CA ALA A 67 1.60 -4.17 -3.22
C ALA A 67 1.50 -4.70 -4.66
N ARG A 68 2.24 -4.09 -5.60
CA ARG A 68 2.37 -4.64 -6.95
C ARG A 68 3.22 -5.92 -6.88
N TRP A 69 2.79 -6.97 -7.58
CA TRP A 69 3.61 -8.16 -7.77
C TRP A 69 4.90 -7.78 -8.51
N VAL A 70 6.04 -8.02 -7.87
CA VAL A 70 7.35 -7.82 -8.49
C VAL A 70 7.91 -9.21 -8.81
N PRO A 71 7.96 -9.61 -10.10
CA PRO A 71 8.53 -10.89 -10.49
C PRO A 71 10.01 -10.99 -10.11
N ARG A 72 10.35 -12.08 -9.39
CA ARG A 72 11.68 -12.52 -8.95
C ARG A 72 12.52 -11.52 -8.14
N LEU A 73 12.98 -11.96 -6.97
CA LEU A 73 14.03 -11.27 -6.23
C LEU A 73 15.35 -11.41 -7.00
N LEU A 74 15.86 -10.30 -7.54
CA LEU A 74 17.10 -10.30 -8.30
C LEU A 74 18.33 -10.36 -7.39
N THR A 75 19.32 -11.16 -7.78
CA THR A 75 20.65 -11.16 -7.16
C THR A 75 21.37 -9.83 -7.41
N ILE A 76 22.44 -9.56 -6.66
CA ILE A 76 23.23 -8.33 -6.81
C ILE A 76 23.77 -8.20 -8.25
N ASP A 77 24.28 -9.30 -8.82
CA ASP A 77 24.81 -9.28 -10.18
C ASP A 77 23.72 -9.12 -11.23
N GLN A 78 22.55 -9.72 -11.04
CA GLN A 78 21.39 -9.48 -11.91
C GLN A 78 20.96 -8.01 -11.89
N LYS A 79 21.00 -7.36 -10.72
CA LYS A 79 20.72 -5.92 -10.61
C LYS A 79 21.75 -5.09 -11.37
N ARG A 80 23.05 -5.39 -11.19
CA ARG A 80 24.15 -4.71 -11.90
C ARG A 80 24.01 -4.85 -13.42
N ASN A 81 23.77 -6.07 -13.90
CA ASN A 81 23.57 -6.34 -15.32
C ASN A 81 22.35 -5.61 -15.86
N ARG A 82 21.23 -5.61 -15.13
CA ARG A 82 20.03 -4.87 -15.52
C ARG A 82 20.29 -3.36 -15.65
N VAL A 83 21.03 -2.77 -14.71
CA VAL A 83 21.41 -1.34 -14.78
C VAL A 83 22.31 -1.08 -15.98
N LYS A 84 23.31 -1.94 -16.22
CA LYS A 84 24.23 -1.84 -17.37
C LYS A 84 23.46 -1.88 -18.69
N CYS A 85 22.67 -2.92 -18.92
CA CYS A 85 21.86 -3.08 -20.13
C CYS A 85 20.88 -1.91 -20.31
N SER A 86 20.26 -1.42 -19.22
CA SER A 86 19.35 -0.27 -19.30
C SER A 86 20.07 1.01 -19.74
N LYS A 87 21.31 1.24 -19.30
CA LYS A 87 22.11 2.41 -19.73
C LYS A 87 22.50 2.32 -21.20
N GLU A 88 22.92 1.14 -21.66
CA GLU A 88 23.24 0.88 -23.06
C GLU A 88 22.01 1.08 -23.95
N CYS A 89 20.86 0.53 -23.56
CA CYS A 89 19.57 0.74 -24.23
C CYS A 89 19.19 2.22 -24.30
N LEU A 90 19.40 2.98 -23.20
CA LEU A 90 19.11 4.40 -23.17
C LEU A 90 20.00 5.19 -24.13
N GLN A 91 21.30 4.89 -24.19
CA GLN A 91 22.23 5.53 -25.14
C GLN A 91 21.85 5.23 -26.59
N LEU A 92 21.48 3.98 -26.89
CA LEU A 92 21.00 3.60 -28.23
C LEU A 92 19.71 4.34 -28.59
N PHE A 93 18.77 4.44 -27.65
CA PHE A 93 17.53 5.19 -27.84
C PHE A 93 17.80 6.68 -28.09
N GLN A 94 18.70 7.30 -27.32
CA GLN A 94 19.08 8.71 -27.50
C GLN A 94 19.74 8.96 -28.86
N ARG A 95 20.53 8.00 -29.37
CA ARG A 95 21.23 8.12 -30.65
C ARG A 95 20.30 7.94 -31.84
N ASN A 96 19.45 6.92 -31.82
CA ASN A 96 18.40 6.74 -32.83
C ASN A 96 17.19 5.97 -32.26
N PRO A 97 16.09 6.67 -31.94
CA PRO A 97 14.87 6.04 -31.44
C PRO A 97 14.22 5.04 -32.42
N GLN A 98 14.36 5.26 -33.73
CA GLN A 98 13.74 4.36 -34.73
C GLN A 98 14.48 3.02 -34.80
N ASP A 99 15.81 3.05 -34.81
CA ASP A 99 16.63 1.83 -34.83
C ASP A 99 16.53 1.05 -33.53
N PHE A 100 16.50 1.76 -32.39
CA PHE A 100 16.26 1.14 -31.09
C PHE A 100 14.95 0.34 -31.07
N ARG A 101 13.85 0.91 -31.59
CA ARG A 101 12.55 0.21 -31.67
C ARG A 101 12.61 -1.02 -32.57
N ARG A 102 13.31 -0.96 -33.71
CA ARG A 102 13.50 -2.10 -34.63
C ARG A 102 14.35 -3.22 -34.04
N HIS A 103 15.26 -2.90 -33.12
CA HIS A 103 16.12 -3.88 -32.45
C HIS A 103 15.42 -4.52 -31.24
N CYS A 104 14.76 -3.71 -30.40
CA CYS A 104 14.11 -4.21 -29.19
C CYS A 104 12.75 -4.90 -29.42
N GLY A 105 12.04 -4.59 -30.52
CA GLY A 105 10.71 -5.14 -30.80
C GLY A 105 10.67 -6.61 -31.25
N ARG A 106 11.81 -7.29 -31.38
CA ARG A 106 11.90 -8.66 -31.94
C ARG A 106 11.94 -9.81 -30.93
N ASN A 107 12.02 -9.53 -29.62
CA ASN A 107 12.31 -10.57 -28.61
C ASN A 107 11.21 -10.73 -27.54
N ILE A 108 9.97 -10.33 -27.81
CA ILE A 108 8.83 -10.66 -26.93
C ILE A 108 7.96 -11.68 -27.66
N ASP A 109 8.46 -12.92 -27.77
CA ASP A 109 7.61 -14.07 -28.06
C ASP A 109 6.82 -14.39 -26.79
N THR A 110 5.67 -13.73 -26.62
CA THR A 110 4.62 -14.20 -25.71
C THR A 110 3.95 -15.41 -26.35
N SER A 111 4.55 -16.59 -26.21
CA SER A 111 3.83 -17.85 -26.40
C SER A 111 2.81 -17.97 -25.26
N LEU A 112 1.61 -17.44 -25.50
CA LEU A 112 0.39 -17.81 -24.80
C LEU A 112 0.05 -19.24 -25.24
N HIS A 113 0.45 -20.23 -24.45
CA HIS A 113 -0.29 -21.48 -24.37
C HIS A 113 -1.09 -21.47 -23.08
N ALA A 114 -2.37 -21.13 -23.23
CA ALA A 114 -3.43 -21.51 -22.32
C ALA A 114 -3.82 -22.98 -22.56
#